data_AF-A0A962UDI8-F1
#
_entry.id   AF-A0A962UDI8-F1
#
_cell.length_a   1.000
_cell.length_b   1.000
_cell.length_c   1.000
_cell.angle_alpha   90.00
_cell.angle_beta   90.00
_cell.angle_gamma   90.00
#
_symmetry.space_group_name_H-M   'P 1'
#
loop_
_entity.id
_entity.type
_entity.pdbx_description
1 polymer ?
#
loop_
_entity_poly.entity_id
_entity_poly.type
_entity_poly.pdbx_seq_one_letter_code
_entity_poly.pdbx_strand_id
1 'polypeptide(L)' 'MKRRPRCGAAAHVHSSPRRLREEIATLERRLAEIGPDGDCGYEKVLIRFFQQQIGERQASLQASAGLST' A
#
# COMPACT_ATOMS: atom_id res chain seq x y z
N MET A 1 -1.05 -1.07 35.19
CA MET A 1 -1.24 -1.36 33.76
C MET A 1 0.13 -1.45 33.08
N LYS A 2 0.63 -2.65 32.77
CA LYS A 2 1.96 -2.83 32.12
C LYS A 2 1.79 -2.71 30.60
N ARG A 3 2.35 -1.65 30.00
CA ARG A 3 2.37 -1.47 28.52
C ARG A 3 3.34 -2.50 27.93
N ARG A 4 2.82 -3.42 27.11
CA ARG A 4 3.65 -4.36 26.35
C ARG A 4 4.38 -3.60 25.24
N PRO A 5 5.69 -3.81 25.04
CA PRO A 5 6.39 -3.25 23.89
C PRO A 5 5.83 -3.89 22.61
N ARG A 6 5.41 -3.06 21.66
CA ARG A 6 4.98 -3.52 20.33
C ARG A 6 6.21 -4.11 19.62
N CYS A 7 6.36 -5.42 19.65
CA CYS A 7 7.19 -6.14 18.68
C CYS A 7 6.49 -6.00 17.32
N GLY A 8 6.93 -4.99 16.58
CA GLY A 8 6.35 -4.58 15.31
C GLY A 8 7.01 -3.29 14.85
N ALA A 9 8.32 -3.17 15.07
CA ALA A 9 9.11 -2.32 14.20
C ALA A 9 8.97 -2.98 12.83
N ALA A 10 8.05 -2.42 12.03
CA ALA A 10 7.88 -2.80 10.64
C ALA A 10 9.26 -2.67 10.03
N ALA A 11 9.90 -3.82 9.79
CA ALA A 11 11.08 -3.86 8.99
C ALA A 11 10.67 -3.21 7.67
N HIS A 12 11.19 -2.02 7.40
CA HIS A 12 11.29 -1.49 6.06
C HIS A 12 12.22 -2.45 5.30
N VAL A 13 11.69 -3.63 5.00
CA VAL A 13 12.21 -4.43 3.91
C VAL A 13 11.97 -3.53 2.72
N HIS A 14 13.03 -2.89 2.25
CA HIS A 14 12.99 -2.13 1.02
C HIS A 14 12.53 -3.11 -0.06
N SER A 15 11.23 -3.08 -0.37
CA SER A 15 10.67 -3.89 -1.43
C SER A 15 11.37 -3.49 -2.72
N SER A 16 11.87 -4.47 -3.46
CA SER A 16 12.53 -4.19 -4.73
C SER A 16 11.57 -3.44 -5.66
N PRO A 17 12.07 -2.62 -6.60
CA PRO A 17 11.21 -1.90 -7.54
C PRO A 17 10.25 -2.83 -8.30
N ARG A 18 10.67 -4.06 -8.59
CA ARG A 18 9.81 -5.10 -9.19
C ARG A 18 8.67 -5.50 -8.24
N ARG A 19 8.99 -5.81 -6.99
CA ARG A 19 7.99 -6.19 -5.98
C ARG A 19 6.98 -5.06 -5.73
N LEU A 20 7.44 -3.81 -5.66
CA LEU A 20 6.56 -2.65 -5.52
C LEU A 20 5.57 -2.52 -6.67
N ARG A 21 6.01 -2.76 -7.92
CA ARG A 21 5.12 -2.77 -9.09
C ARG A 21 4.10 -3.91 -9.02
N GLU A 22 4.51 -5.11 -8.64
CA GLU A 22 3.62 -6.27 -8.47
C GLU A 22 2.57 -6.01 -7.37
N GLU A 23 2.97 -5.38 -6.27
CA GLU A 23 2.07 -5.00 -5.18
C GLU A 23 1.07 -3.91 -5.61
N ILE A 24 1.53 -2.87 -6.33
CA ILE A 24 0.64 -1.83 -6.90
C ILE A 24 -0.40 -2.47 -7.83
N ALA A 25 0.03 -3.31 -8.78
CA ALA A 25 -0.88 -3.97 -9.70
C ALA A 25 -1.92 -4.86 -8.99
N THR A 26 -1.51 -5.51 -7.89
CA THR A 26 -2.44 -6.31 -7.07
C THR A 26 -3.49 -5.44 -6.39
N LEU A 27 -3.10 -4.28 -5.85
CA LEU A 27 -4.01 -3.34 -5.21
C LEU A 27 -4.96 -2.69 -6.21
N GLU A 28 -4.46 -2.29 -7.38
CA GLU A 28 -5.27 -1.73 -8.47
C GLU A 28 -6.31 -2.73 -8.97
N ARG A 29 -5.95 -4.01 -9.11
CA ARG A 29 -6.90 -5.07 -9.46
C ARG A 29 -8.02 -5.20 -8.43
N ARG A 30 -7.69 -5.19 -7.14
CA ARG A 30 -8.71 -5.24 -6.08
C ARG A 30 -9.62 -4.02 -6.08
N LEU A 31 -9.08 -2.84 -6.39
CA LEU A 31 -9.87 -1.63 -6.51
C LEU A 31 -10.85 -1.73 -7.69
N ALA A 32 -10.42 -2.30 -8.81
CA ALA A 32 -11.28 -2.55 -9.97
C ALA A 32 -12.38 -3.60 -9.67
N GLU A 33 -12.08 -4.61 -8.85
CA GLU A 33 -13.06 -5.62 -8.40
C GLU A 33 -14.17 -5.01 -7.52
N ILE A 34 -13.87 -3.96 -6.73
CA ILE A 34 -14.86 -3.25 -5.90
C ILE A 34 -15.67 -2.23 -6.71
N GLY A 35 -15.03 -1.60 -7.71
CA GLY A 35 -15.63 -0.50 -8.47
C GLY A 35 -15.38 0.89 -7.84
N PRO A 36 -15.75 1.97 -8.55
CA PRO A 36 -15.32 3.33 -8.22
C PRO A 36 -15.98 3.93 -6.97
N ASP A 37 -17.22 3.54 -6.66
CA ASP A 37 -18.02 4.21 -5.63
C ASP A 37 -18.16 3.40 -4.33
N GLY A 38 -18.08 2.07 -4.40
CA GLY A 38 -18.36 1.16 -3.29
C GLY A 38 -19.82 1.23 -2.83
N ASP A 39 -20.53 0.12 -2.90
CA ASP A 39 -21.97 0.07 -2.63
C ASP A 39 -22.30 0.14 -1.14
N CYS A 40 -21.34 -0.19 -0.28
CA CYS A 40 -21.50 -0.12 1.17
C CYS A 40 -20.36 0.66 1.89
N GLY A 41 -20.60 0.99 3.17
CA GLY A 41 -19.62 1.72 3.99
C GLY A 41 -18.27 0.98 4.14
N TYR A 42 -18.30 -0.35 4.13
CA TYR A 42 -17.08 -1.17 4.19
C TYR A 42 -16.24 -1.02 2.92
N GLU A 43 -16.86 -1.11 1.75
CA GLU A 43 -16.18 -0.94 0.46
C GLU A 43 -15.60 0.47 0.31
N LYS A 44 -16.30 1.50 0.74
CA LYS A 44 -15.77 2.88 0.76
C LYS A 44 -14.51 3.02 1.60
N VAL A 45 -14.45 2.31 2.74
CA VAL A 45 -13.23 2.26 3.56
C VAL A 45 -12.12 1.49 2.85
N LEU A 46 -12.44 0.36 2.21
CA LEU A 46 -11.47 -0.42 1.44
C LEU A 46 -10.90 0.36 0.25
N ILE A 47 -11.72 1.08 -0.50
CA ILE A 47 -11.31 1.92 -1.62
C ILE A 47 -10.28 2.94 -1.13
N ARG A 48 -10.60 3.70 -0.07
CA ARG A 48 -9.68 4.69 0.52
C ARG A 48 -8.37 4.04 0.98
N PHE A 49 -8.47 2.88 1.64
CA PHE A 49 -7.32 2.13 2.11
C PHE A 49 -6.41 1.71 0.95
N PHE A 50 -6.97 1.11 -0.11
CA PHE A 50 -6.19 0.68 -1.27
C PHE A 50 -5.57 1.86 -2.02
N GLN A 51 -6.30 2.97 -2.20
CA GLN A 51 -5.76 4.19 -2.79
C GLN A 51 -4.55 4.72 -2.00
N GLN A 52 -4.66 4.77 -0.67
CA GLN A 52 -3.55 5.18 0.19
C GLN A 52 -2.34 4.23 0.02
N GLN A 53 -2.59 2.92 0.05
CA GLN A 53 -1.54 1.91 -0.08
C GLN A 53 -0.84 1.93 -1.45
N ILE A 54 -1.57 2.26 -2.52
CA ILE A 54 -1.00 2.47 -3.86
C ILE A 54 -0.09 3.71 -3.84
N GLY A 55 -0.57 4.83 -3.29
CA GLY A 55 0.22 6.06 -3.20
C GLY A 55 1.52 5.89 -2.42
N GLU A 56 1.49 5.19 -1.27
CA GLU A 56 2.69 4.90 -0.47
C GLU A 56 3.74 4.09 -1.26
N ARG A 57 3.29 3.10 -2.05
CA ARG A 57 4.18 2.27 -2.88
C ARG A 57 4.70 3.01 -4.10
N GLN A 58 3.89 3.86 -4.72
CA GLN A 58 4.32 4.73 -5.81
C GLN A 58 5.40 5.71 -5.32
N ALA A 59 5.21 6.32 -4.15
CA ALA A 59 6.22 7.18 -3.54
C ALA A 59 7.52 6.42 -3.25
N SER A 60 7.40 5.20 -2.72
CA SER A 60 8.56 4.32 -2.46
C SER A 60 9.29 3.93 -3.76
N LEU A 61 8.53 3.65 -4.82
CA LEU A 61 9.07 3.30 -6.13
C LEU A 61 9.81 4.49 -6.75
N GLN A 62 9.24 5.69 -6.68
CA GLN A 62 9.88 6.92 -7.13
C GLN A 62 11.15 7.23 -6.32
N ALA A 63 11.12 7.08 -5.00
CA ALA A 63 12.28 7.25 -4.14
C ALA A 63 13.40 6.25 -4.51
N SER A 64 13.04 4.99 -4.81
CA SER A 64 14.02 3.99 -5.26
C SER A 64 14.60 4.27 -6.64
N ALA A 65 13.83 4.92 -7.53
CA ALA A 65 14.30 5.31 -8.86
C ALA A 65 15.17 6.57 -8.83
N GLY A 66 14.87 7.53 -7.95
CA GLY A 66 15.61 8.77 -7.77
C GLY A 66 16.98 8.62 -7.11
N LEU A 67 17.25 7.48 -6.46
CA LEU A 67 18.58 7.15 -5.89
C LEU A 67 19.60 6.63 -6.92
N SER A 68 19.22 6.48 -8.19
CA SER A 68 20.09 5.91 -9.25
C SER A 68 20.65 6.95 -10.24
N THR A 69 20.69 8.24 -9.88
CA THR A 69 21.32 9.31 -10.71
C THR A 69 22.43 9.98 -9.92
#